data_AF-A0A397FRV1-F1
#
_entry.id   AF-A0A397FRV1-F1
#
_cell.length_a   1.000
_cell.length_b   1.000
_cell.length_c   1.000
_cell.angle_alpha   90.00
_cell.angle_beta   90.00
_cell.angle_gamma   90.00
#
_symmetry.space_group_name_H-M   'P 1'
#
loop_
_entity.id
_entity.type
_entity.pdbx_description
1 polymer ?
#
loop_
_entity_poly.entity_id
_entity_poly.type
_entity_poly.pdbx_seq_one_letter_code
_entity_poly.pdbx_strand_id
1 'polypeptide(L)'
;MKLVEKIRQAQSSSDRDELTVVLNALLWGVARGVVPQQEVLDALVEAGLGNNEAATATLADVLWVISNQAERMRDQGNGKEWVNMCALVGEIHSRALVPPATLKSVLELEILHEAGISLEPTATIMKKVVRINTRNLYTQNKFNLLKEESEGFAKVLCLLHSDITCETLQASKQNLLSLIGTTCPFPTIAILTRVLF
;
A
#
# COMPACT_ATOMS: atom_id res chain seq x y z
N MET A 1 6.22 -23.84 -30.05
CA MET A 1 7.65 -24.19 -30.20
C MET A 1 8.58 -23.00 -30.46
N LYS A 2 8.47 -22.25 -31.58
CA LYS A 2 9.42 -21.13 -31.85
C LYS A 2 9.40 -20.01 -30.81
N LEU A 3 8.24 -19.74 -30.21
CA LEU A 3 8.08 -18.67 -29.21
C LEU A 3 8.73 -19.02 -27.87
N VAL A 4 8.48 -20.22 -27.36
CA VAL A 4 9.06 -20.74 -26.12
C VAL A 4 10.58 -20.78 -26.20
N GLU A 5 11.12 -21.24 -27.33
CA GLU A 5 12.56 -21.30 -27.55
C GLU A 5 13.18 -19.89 -27.56
N LYS A 6 12.49 -18.91 -28.14
CA LYS A 6 12.92 -17.51 -28.15
C LYS A 6 12.91 -16.89 -26.74
N ILE A 7 11.91 -17.23 -25.91
CA ILE A 7 11.85 -16.78 -24.51
C ILE A 7 12.98 -17.44 -23.69
N ARG A 8 13.23 -18.74 -23.86
CA ARG A 8 14.34 -19.44 -23.20
C ARG A 8 15.71 -18.92 -23.64
N GLN A 9 15.88 -18.61 -24.93
CA GLN A 9 17.09 -17.98 -25.44
C GLN A 9 17.30 -16.60 -24.81
N ALA A 10 16.26 -15.77 -24.72
CA ALA A 10 16.31 -14.46 -24.07
C ALA A 10 16.51 -14.52 -22.54
N GLN A 11 16.15 -15.64 -21.89
CA GLN A 11 16.49 -15.88 -20.48
C GLN A 11 17.95 -16.30 -20.30
N SER A 12 18.53 -16.97 -21.30
CA SER A 12 19.89 -17.48 -21.27
C SER A 12 20.94 -16.47 -21.72
N SER A 13 20.56 -15.53 -22.60
CA SER A 13 21.38 -14.36 -22.88
C SER A 13 21.44 -13.52 -21.61
N SER A 14 22.65 -13.14 -21.20
CA SER A 14 22.87 -12.29 -20.02
C SER A 14 22.28 -10.87 -20.16
N ASP A 15 21.52 -10.62 -21.23
CA ASP A 15 21.00 -9.33 -21.63
C ASP A 15 19.53 -9.18 -21.20
N ARG A 16 19.32 -8.46 -20.09
CA ARG A 16 17.98 -8.17 -19.57
C ARG A 16 17.12 -7.38 -20.56
N ASP A 17 17.75 -6.66 -21.49
CA ASP A 17 17.05 -5.82 -22.44
C ASP A 17 16.33 -6.66 -23.49
N GLU A 18 16.92 -7.78 -23.95
CA GLU A 18 16.29 -8.68 -24.91
C GLU A 18 15.01 -9.32 -24.34
N LEU A 19 15.08 -9.82 -23.10
CA LEU A 19 13.91 -10.40 -22.42
C LEU A 19 12.81 -9.36 -22.24
N THR A 20 13.17 -8.14 -21.83
CA THR A 20 12.23 -7.03 -21.65
C THR A 20 11.51 -6.68 -22.94
N VAL A 21 12.25 -6.57 -24.05
CA VAL A 21 11.68 -6.25 -25.38
C VAL A 21 10.73 -7.35 -25.86
N VAL A 22 11.12 -8.63 -25.71
CA VAL A 22 10.29 -9.76 -26.13
C VAL A 22 9.01 -9.82 -25.29
N LEU A 23 9.11 -9.72 -23.96
CA LEU A 23 7.95 -9.72 -23.08
C LEU A 23 7.02 -8.53 -23.35
N ASN A 24 7.60 -7.35 -23.58
CA ASN A 24 6.81 -6.16 -23.87
C ASN A 24 6.01 -6.31 -25.16
N ALA A 25 6.66 -6.75 -26.25
CA ALA A 25 5.99 -6.97 -27.52
C ALA A 25 4.86 -8.01 -27.43
N LEU A 26 5.07 -9.09 -26.67
CA LEU A 26 4.07 -10.14 -26.50
C LEU A 26 2.87 -9.67 -25.68
N LEU A 27 3.10 -9.12 -24.49
CA LEU A 27 2.04 -8.66 -23.60
C LEU A 27 1.25 -7.50 -24.24
N TRP A 28 1.92 -6.59 -24.95
CA TRP A 28 1.26 -5.52 -25.67
C TRP A 28 0.47 -6.02 -26.89
N GLY A 29 0.98 -7.06 -27.57
CA GLY A 29 0.26 -7.76 -28.63
C GLY A 29 -1.04 -8.40 -28.15
N VAL A 30 -1.04 -8.95 -26.93
CA VAL A 30 -2.24 -9.49 -26.27
C VAL A 30 -3.20 -8.37 -25.88
N ALA A 31 -2.71 -7.27 -25.30
CA ALA A 31 -3.55 -6.12 -24.95
C ALA A 31 -4.29 -5.58 -26.18
N ARG A 32 -3.62 -5.43 -27.33
CA ARG A 32 -4.25 -5.02 -28.60
C ARG A 32 -5.16 -6.08 -29.22
N GLY A 33 -5.12 -7.32 -28.73
CA GLY A 33 -5.87 -8.45 -29.29
C GLY A 33 -5.34 -8.97 -30.63
N VAL A 34 -4.07 -8.69 -30.95
CA VAL A 34 -3.39 -9.20 -32.15
C VAL A 34 -2.90 -10.63 -31.94
N VAL A 35 -2.60 -10.99 -30.69
CA VAL A 35 -2.07 -12.30 -30.29
C VAL A 35 -3.05 -12.96 -29.31
N PRO A 36 -3.35 -14.27 -29.46
CA PRO A 36 -4.21 -14.98 -28.52
C PRO A 36 -3.56 -15.06 -27.13
N GLN A 37 -4.32 -14.68 -26.10
CA GLN A 37 -3.88 -14.65 -24.71
C GLN A 37 -3.39 -16.02 -24.20
N GLN A 38 -4.09 -17.10 -24.53
CA GLN A 38 -3.77 -18.43 -24.03
C GLN A 38 -2.43 -18.95 -24.55
N GLU A 39 -2.12 -18.73 -25.83
CA GLU A 39 -0.85 -19.19 -26.43
C GLU A 39 0.36 -18.52 -25.76
N VAL A 40 0.25 -17.22 -25.43
CA VAL A 40 1.31 -16.50 -24.73
C VAL A 40 1.48 -16.99 -23.29
N LEU A 41 0.38 -17.20 -22.57
CA LEU A 41 0.42 -17.70 -21.21
C LEU A 41 0.99 -19.12 -21.13
N ASP A 42 0.59 -20.00 -22.05
CA ASP A 42 1.14 -21.37 -22.14
C ASP A 42 2.64 -21.32 -22.43
N ALA A 43 3.06 -20.44 -23.35
CA ALA A 43 4.48 -20.26 -23.65
C ALA A 43 5.28 -19.70 -22.46
N LEU A 44 4.71 -18.80 -21.65
CA LEU A 44 5.35 -18.27 -20.45
C LEU A 44 5.51 -19.33 -19.35
N VAL A 45 4.51 -20.21 -19.19
CA VAL A 45 4.56 -21.34 -18.26
C VAL A 45 5.59 -22.38 -18.73
N GLU A 46 5.57 -22.76 -20.01
CA GLU A 46 6.55 -23.70 -20.59
C GLU A 46 7.99 -23.17 -20.56
N ALA A 47 8.16 -21.85 -20.71
CA ALA A 47 9.46 -21.19 -20.57
C ALA A 47 9.93 -21.09 -19.11
N GLY A 48 9.12 -21.51 -18.13
CA GLY A 48 9.54 -21.62 -16.73
C GLY A 48 9.84 -20.28 -16.06
N LEU A 49 9.19 -19.17 -16.48
CA LEU A 49 9.45 -17.84 -15.92
C LEU A 49 9.28 -17.79 -14.39
N GLY A 50 8.28 -18.51 -13.86
CA GLY A 50 8.01 -18.55 -12.42
C GLY A 50 9.12 -19.19 -11.58
N ASN A 51 10.05 -19.92 -12.20
CA ASN A 51 11.18 -20.54 -11.49
C ASN A 51 12.40 -19.60 -11.39
N ASN A 52 12.40 -18.49 -12.13
CA ASN A 52 13.49 -17.53 -12.15
C ASN A 52 13.03 -16.19 -11.59
N GLU A 53 13.57 -15.81 -10.43
CA GLU A 53 13.23 -14.57 -9.73
C GLU A 53 13.52 -13.32 -10.58
N ALA A 54 14.64 -13.29 -11.32
CA ALA A 54 15.00 -12.17 -12.18
C ALA A 54 14.05 -12.04 -13.39
N ALA A 55 13.63 -13.16 -13.97
CA ALA A 55 12.66 -13.16 -15.07
C ALA A 55 11.27 -12.74 -14.58
N THR A 56 10.88 -13.17 -13.38
CA THR A 56 9.63 -12.78 -12.73
C THR A 56 9.60 -11.29 -12.40
N ALA A 57 10.71 -10.74 -11.91
CA ALA A 57 10.84 -9.30 -11.67
C ALA A 57 10.73 -8.49 -12.98
N THR A 58 11.45 -8.92 -14.02
CA THR A 58 11.38 -8.30 -15.35
C THR A 58 9.96 -8.36 -15.92
N LEU A 59 9.26 -9.47 -15.74
CA LEU A 59 7.86 -9.61 -16.14
C LEU A 59 6.95 -8.62 -15.39
N ALA A 60 7.15 -8.46 -14.08
CA ALA A 60 6.40 -7.51 -13.27
C ALA A 60 6.66 -6.05 -13.73
N ASP A 61 7.91 -5.70 -14.03
CA ASP A 61 8.27 -4.37 -14.54
C ASP A 61 7.61 -4.09 -15.89
N VAL A 62 7.62 -5.06 -16.81
CA VAL A 62 6.95 -4.92 -18.11
C VAL A 62 5.43 -4.82 -17.92
N LEU A 63 4.86 -5.61 -17.01
CA LEU A 63 3.43 -5.58 -16.69
C LEU A 63 3.01 -4.20 -16.19
N TRP A 64 3.85 -3.55 -15.36
CA TRP A 64 3.63 -2.18 -14.91
C TRP A 64 3.55 -1.19 -16.07
N VAL A 65 4.56 -1.20 -16.93
CA VAL A 65 4.65 -0.28 -18.07
C VAL A 65 3.45 -0.42 -18.98
N ILE A 66 3.06 -1.66 -19.29
CA ILE A 66 1.93 -1.93 -20.17
C ILE A 66 0.59 -1.60 -19.53
N SER A 67 0.42 -1.88 -18.24
CA SER A 67 -0.81 -1.53 -17.51
C SER A 67 -1.05 -0.01 -17.53
N ASN A 68 -0.02 0.78 -17.24
CA ASN A 68 -0.08 2.24 -17.32
C ASN A 68 -0.36 2.74 -18.74
N GLN A 69 0.17 2.06 -19.75
CA GLN A 69 -0.11 2.39 -21.14
C GLN A 69 -1.57 2.08 -21.52
N ALA A 70 -2.10 0.94 -21.07
CA ALA A 70 -3.49 0.55 -21.31
C ALA A 70 -4.46 1.50 -20.61
N GLU A 71 -4.14 1.97 -19.40
CA GLU A 71 -4.92 2.97 -18.67
C GLU A 71 -5.01 4.30 -19.42
N ARG A 72 -3.87 4.80 -19.91
CA ARG A 72 -3.85 6.01 -20.75
C ARG A 72 -4.70 5.89 -22.01
N MET A 73 -4.74 4.70 -22.61
CA MET A 73 -5.56 4.44 -23.80
C MET A 73 -7.05 4.40 -23.45
N ARG A 74 -7.41 3.86 -22.28
CA ARG A 74 -8.78 3.89 -21.74
C ARG A 74 -9.25 5.33 -21.53
N ASP A 75 -8.42 6.19 -20.95
CA ASP A 75 -8.74 7.61 -20.75
C ASP A 75 -8.95 8.37 -22.07
N GLN A 76 -8.29 7.91 -23.14
CA GLN A 76 -8.45 8.43 -24.51
C GLN A 76 -9.68 7.83 -25.23
N GLY A 77 -10.48 7.01 -24.56
CA GLY A 77 -11.71 6.42 -25.08
C GLY A 77 -11.57 5.03 -25.68
N ASN A 78 -10.38 4.42 -25.65
CA ASN A 78 -10.14 3.09 -26.18
C ASN A 78 -9.98 2.07 -25.04
N GLY A 79 -11.11 1.48 -24.62
CA GLY A 79 -11.18 0.61 -23.44
C GLY A 79 -10.89 -0.87 -23.70
N LYS A 80 -10.72 -1.29 -24.96
CA LYS A 80 -10.54 -2.71 -25.30
C LYS A 80 -9.21 -3.25 -24.78
N GLU A 81 -8.16 -2.46 -24.92
CA GLU A 81 -6.81 -2.78 -24.47
C GLU A 81 -6.75 -2.98 -22.96
N TRP A 82 -7.47 -2.13 -22.22
CA TRP A 82 -7.61 -2.23 -20.77
C TRP A 82 -8.29 -3.53 -20.34
N VAL A 83 -9.44 -3.87 -20.93
CA VAL A 83 -10.17 -5.11 -20.58
C VAL A 83 -9.33 -6.36 -20.86
N ASN A 84 -8.65 -6.40 -22.01
CA ASN A 84 -7.74 -7.49 -22.35
C ASN A 84 -6.57 -7.58 -21.37
N MET A 85 -6.06 -6.44 -20.91
CA MET A 85 -4.98 -6.40 -19.93
C MET A 85 -5.45 -6.89 -18.54
N CYS A 86 -6.62 -6.47 -18.07
CA CYS A 86 -7.23 -6.99 -16.84
C CYS A 86 -7.39 -8.52 -16.88
N ALA A 87 -7.89 -9.06 -18.00
CA ALA A 87 -8.01 -10.50 -18.20
C ALA A 87 -6.65 -11.21 -18.19
N LEU A 88 -5.63 -10.60 -18.80
CA LEU A 88 -4.27 -11.14 -18.81
C LEU A 88 -3.64 -11.16 -17.42
N VAL A 89 -3.80 -10.09 -16.63
CA VAL A 89 -3.33 -10.05 -15.22
C VAL A 89 -4.02 -11.13 -14.39
N GLY A 90 -5.33 -11.32 -14.56
CA GLY A 90 -6.09 -12.36 -13.85
C GLY A 90 -5.58 -13.77 -14.14
N GLU A 91 -5.25 -14.07 -15.40
CA GLU A 91 -4.67 -15.35 -15.79
C GLU A 91 -3.21 -15.54 -15.36
N ILE A 92 -2.40 -14.47 -15.35
CA ILE A 92 -1.04 -14.51 -14.79
C ILE A 92 -1.10 -14.87 -13.29
N HIS A 93 -2.08 -14.32 -12.58
CA HIS A 93 -2.33 -14.65 -11.18
C HIS A 93 -2.81 -16.08 -10.98
N SER A 94 -3.77 -16.55 -11.80
CA SER A 94 -4.32 -17.92 -11.69
C SER A 94 -3.26 -19.00 -11.93
N ARG A 95 -2.31 -18.74 -12.83
CA ARG A 95 -1.20 -19.64 -13.18
C ARG A 95 0.03 -19.50 -12.28
N ALA A 96 -0.03 -18.67 -11.24
CA ALA A 96 1.06 -18.42 -10.29
C ALA A 96 2.40 -18.03 -10.95
N LEU A 97 2.36 -17.33 -12.09
CA LEU A 97 3.56 -16.88 -12.81
C LEU A 97 4.31 -15.78 -12.05
N VAL A 98 3.60 -14.99 -11.24
CA VAL A 98 4.15 -13.91 -10.41
C VAL A 98 3.56 -14.01 -9.00
N PRO A 99 4.37 -13.86 -7.93
CA PRO A 99 3.86 -13.82 -6.58
C PRO A 99 2.79 -12.72 -6.37
N PRO A 100 1.73 -12.99 -5.60
CA PRO A 100 0.65 -12.02 -5.39
C PRO A 100 1.12 -10.75 -4.66
N ALA A 101 2.18 -10.84 -3.86
CA ALA A 101 2.79 -9.68 -3.21
C ALA A 101 3.40 -8.71 -4.23
N THR A 102 4.11 -9.23 -5.23
CA THR A 102 4.75 -8.44 -6.29
C THR A 102 3.71 -7.80 -7.20
N LEU A 103 2.64 -8.53 -7.57
CA LEU A 103 1.54 -7.96 -8.36
C LEU A 103 0.88 -6.79 -7.62
N LYS A 104 0.68 -6.91 -6.30
CA LYS A 104 0.07 -5.86 -5.47
C LYS A 104 0.98 -4.64 -5.26
N SER A 105 2.30 -4.81 -5.27
CA SER A 105 3.23 -3.69 -5.12
C SER A 105 3.43 -2.91 -6.40
N VAL A 106 3.26 -3.58 -7.55
CA VAL A 106 3.55 -3.02 -8.86
C VAL A 106 2.29 -2.44 -9.50
N LEU A 107 1.15 -3.13 -9.42
CA LEU A 107 -0.07 -2.73 -10.14
C LEU A 107 -0.97 -1.79 -9.34
N GLU A 108 -1.73 -0.97 -10.06
CA GLU A 108 -2.73 -0.07 -9.47
C GLU A 108 -3.97 -0.81 -8.95
N LEU A 109 -4.71 -0.17 -8.04
CA LEU A 109 -5.88 -0.78 -7.41
C LEU A 109 -7.02 -1.09 -8.41
N GLU A 110 -7.17 -0.29 -9.47
CA GLU A 110 -8.23 -0.49 -10.47
C GLU A 110 -8.03 -1.78 -11.24
N ILE A 111 -6.84 -2.00 -11.81
CA ILE A 111 -6.53 -3.23 -12.55
C ILE A 111 -6.55 -4.46 -11.63
N LEU A 112 -6.11 -4.33 -10.38
CA LEU A 112 -6.17 -5.42 -9.40
C LEU A 112 -7.61 -5.82 -9.06
N HIS A 113 -8.53 -4.85 -9.01
CA HIS A 113 -9.94 -5.13 -8.80
C HIS A 113 -10.60 -5.76 -10.03
N GLU A 114 -10.37 -5.20 -11.21
CA GLU A 114 -10.93 -5.73 -12.46
C GLU A 114 -10.38 -7.11 -12.83
N ALA A 115 -9.12 -7.39 -12.50
CA ALA A 115 -8.50 -8.71 -12.66
C ALA A 115 -8.95 -9.74 -11.60
N GLY A 116 -9.79 -9.35 -10.63
CA GLY A 116 -10.30 -10.24 -9.58
C GLY A 116 -9.29 -10.58 -8.47
N ILE A 117 -8.15 -9.87 -8.40
CA ILE A 117 -7.11 -10.07 -7.37
C ILE A 117 -7.48 -9.34 -6.06
N SER A 118 -8.14 -8.18 -6.18
CA SER A 118 -8.71 -7.44 -5.05
C SER A 118 -10.21 -7.69 -4.91
N LEU A 119 -10.60 -8.22 -3.75
CA LEU A 119 -11.99 -8.48 -3.37
C LEU A 119 -12.83 -7.20 -3.22
N GLU A 120 -12.20 -6.07 -2.89
CA GLU A 120 -12.90 -4.81 -2.67
C GLU A 120 -12.69 -3.83 -3.83
N PRO A 121 -13.74 -3.07 -4.22
CA PRO A 121 -13.63 -2.00 -5.20
C PRO A 121 -12.66 -0.90 -4.76
N THR A 122 -11.95 -0.31 -5.71
CA THR A 122 -11.00 0.80 -5.48
C THR A 122 -11.63 1.93 -4.66
N ALA A 123 -12.87 2.32 -4.95
CA ALA A 123 -13.59 3.36 -4.22
C ALA A 123 -13.79 3.03 -2.73
N THR A 124 -14.00 1.76 -2.39
CA THR A 124 -14.15 1.32 -0.99
C THR A 124 -12.82 1.41 -0.25
N ILE A 125 -11.73 1.01 -0.90
CA ILE A 125 -10.40 1.09 -0.32
C ILE A 125 -10.00 2.56 -0.10
N MET A 126 -10.23 3.43 -1.08
CA MET A 126 -9.96 4.87 -0.95
C MET A 126 -10.77 5.52 0.18
N LYS A 127 -12.05 5.16 0.34
CA LYS A 127 -12.86 5.61 1.50
C LYS A 127 -12.25 5.17 2.83
N LYS A 128 -11.73 3.94 2.91
CA LYS A 128 -11.03 3.45 4.12
C LYS A 128 -9.75 4.23 4.39
N VAL A 129 -8.96 4.53 3.35
CA VAL A 129 -7.74 5.35 3.46
C VAL A 129 -8.07 6.75 3.99
N VAL A 130 -9.05 7.43 3.41
CA VAL A 130 -9.51 8.74 3.90
C VAL A 130 -9.94 8.65 5.36
N ARG A 131 -10.72 7.63 5.72
CA ARG A 131 -11.18 7.44 7.11
C ARG A 131 -10.02 7.24 8.09
N ILE A 132 -9.00 6.46 7.70
CA ILE A 132 -7.82 6.19 8.53
C ILE A 132 -6.97 7.46 8.67
N ASN A 133 -6.72 8.18 7.58
CA ASN A 133 -5.93 9.41 7.58
C ASN A 133 -6.61 10.51 8.40
N THR A 134 -7.91 10.72 8.18
CA THR A 134 -8.72 11.64 8.98
C THR A 134 -8.74 11.22 10.44
N ARG A 135 -8.92 9.92 10.73
CA ARG A 135 -8.83 9.43 12.10
C ARG A 135 -7.47 9.80 12.69
N ASN A 136 -6.36 9.40 12.09
CA ASN A 136 -5.01 9.65 12.60
C ASN A 136 -4.75 11.15 12.83
N LEU A 137 -5.13 12.01 11.88
CA LEU A 137 -4.94 13.46 11.97
C LEU A 137 -5.75 14.11 13.09
N TYR A 138 -7.00 13.68 13.30
CA TYR A 138 -7.93 14.31 14.25
C TYR A 138 -8.08 13.56 15.58
N THR A 139 -7.59 12.32 15.69
CA THR A 139 -7.50 11.63 16.97
C THR A 139 -6.38 12.23 17.78
N GLN A 140 -6.75 13.10 18.72
CA GLN A 140 -5.87 13.46 19.81
C GLN A 140 -5.67 12.22 20.68
N ASN A 141 -4.41 11.83 20.91
CA ASN A 141 -4.07 10.87 21.95
C ASN A 141 -4.36 11.54 23.30
N LYS A 142 -5.59 11.34 23.80
CA LYS A 142 -6.02 11.82 25.10
C LYS A 142 -6.05 10.63 26.05
N PHE A 143 -5.05 10.54 26.92
CA PHE A 143 -4.98 9.55 27.97
C PHE A 143 -5.98 9.91 29.07
N ASN A 144 -7.23 9.49 28.88
CA ASN A 144 -8.34 9.81 29.80
C ASN A 144 -8.47 8.79 30.92
N LEU A 145 -7.97 7.57 30.69
CA LEU A 145 -8.16 6.45 31.60
C LEU A 145 -6.87 6.16 32.36
N LEU A 146 -7.02 5.83 33.65
CA LEU A 146 -5.90 5.49 34.54
C LEU A 146 -5.02 4.34 34.04
N LYS A 147 -5.59 3.44 33.23
CA LYS A 147 -4.86 2.30 32.63
C LYS A 147 -3.95 2.74 31.48
N GLU A 148 -4.26 3.87 30.84
CA GLU A 148 -3.50 4.34 29.68
C GLU A 148 -2.22 5.08 30.11
N GLU A 149 -2.24 5.78 31.25
CA GLU A 149 -1.11 6.55 31.80
C GLU A 149 -1.01 6.45 33.34
N SER A 150 -0.72 5.24 33.86
CA SER A 150 -0.69 4.98 35.30
C SER A 150 0.36 5.79 36.07
N GLU A 151 1.49 6.12 35.43
CA GLU A 151 2.59 6.87 36.03
C GLU A 151 2.21 8.33 36.30
N GLY A 152 1.57 8.98 35.33
CA GLY A 152 1.14 10.37 35.47
C GLY A 152 0.11 10.55 36.58
N PHE A 153 -0.91 9.68 36.62
CA PHE A 153 -1.93 9.71 37.65
C PHE A 153 -1.38 9.39 39.05
N ALA A 154 -0.44 8.45 39.17
CA ALA A 154 0.20 8.13 40.45
C ALA A 154 1.00 9.32 41.00
N LYS A 155 1.75 10.02 40.15
CA LYS A 155 2.52 11.21 40.54
C LYS A 155 1.62 12.38 40.94
N VAL A 156 0.49 12.60 40.24
CA VAL A 156 -0.52 13.61 40.64
C VAL A 156 -1.10 13.25 42.01
N LEU A 157 -1.43 11.98 42.23
CA LEU A 157 -1.97 11.51 43.51
C LEU A 157 -0.97 11.69 44.66
N CYS A 158 0.32 11.40 44.44
CA CYS A 158 1.38 11.65 45.42
C CYS A 158 1.54 13.15 45.74
N LEU A 159 1.44 14.02 44.74
CA LEU A 159 1.50 15.48 44.95
C LEU A 159 0.29 15.99 45.76
N LEU A 160 -0.90 15.44 45.53
CA LEU A 160 -2.12 15.80 46.27
C LEU A 160 -2.14 15.27 47.71
N HIS A 161 -1.47 14.14 47.95
CA HIS A 161 -1.31 13.56 49.29
C HIS A 161 -0.21 14.25 50.11
N SER A 162 0.65 15.05 49.48
CA SER A 162 1.65 15.84 50.19
C SER A 162 0.97 17.02 50.90
N ASP A 163 1.36 17.37 52.13
CA ASP A 163 0.74 18.47 52.88
C ASP A 163 0.89 19.81 52.13
N ILE A 164 -0.19 20.28 51.53
CA ILE A 164 -0.23 21.55 50.80
C ILE A 164 -0.52 22.67 51.80
N THR A 165 0.50 23.46 52.13
CA THR A 165 0.37 24.66 52.95
C THR A 165 0.25 25.90 52.07
N CYS A 166 -0.19 27.03 52.64
CA CYS A 166 -0.41 28.26 51.88
C CYS A 166 0.88 28.77 51.18
N GLU A 167 2.04 28.50 51.78
CA GLU A 167 3.36 28.85 51.23
C GLU A 167 3.79 27.93 50.07
N THR A 168 3.39 26.67 50.08
CA THR A 168 3.77 25.67 49.05
C THR A 168 2.75 25.56 47.92
N LEU A 169 1.57 26.17 48.06
CA LEU A 169 0.48 26.11 47.09
C LEU A 169 0.90 26.51 45.66
N GLN A 170 1.68 27.59 45.52
CA GLN A 170 2.14 28.04 44.21
C GLN A 170 3.15 27.08 43.58
N ALA A 171 4.03 26.48 44.40
CA ALA A 171 4.99 25.48 43.95
C ALA A 171 4.30 24.18 43.52
N SER A 172 3.33 23.70 44.32
CA SER A 172 2.53 22.50 44.00
C SER A 172 1.69 22.70 42.72
N LYS A 173 1.13 23.89 42.51
CA LYS A 173 0.44 24.25 41.26
C LYS A 173 1.36 24.19 40.06
N GLN A 174 2.58 24.74 40.15
CA GLN A 174 3.56 24.70 39.07
C GLN A 174 4.03 23.27 38.76
N ASN A 175 4.24 22.45 39.80
CA ASN A 175 4.59 21.04 39.66
C ASN A 175 3.49 20.24 39.00
N LEU A 176 2.22 20.51 39.34
CA LEU A 176 1.06 19.86 38.73
C LEU A 176 0.96 20.24 37.24
N LEU A 177 1.11 21.52 36.89
CA LEU A 177 1.12 21.97 35.49
C LEU A 177 2.28 21.37 34.68
N SER A 178 3.46 21.28 35.29
CA SER A 178 4.62 20.61 34.69
C SER A 178 4.33 19.13 34.46
N LEU A 179 3.76 18.45 35.45
CA LEU A 179 3.50 17.02 35.39
C LEU A 179 2.49 16.70 34.29
N ILE A 180 1.38 17.46 34.21
CA ILE A 180 0.42 17.26 33.13
C ILE A 180 1.02 17.64 31.76
N GLY A 181 1.90 18.65 31.71
CA GLY A 181 2.64 19.00 30.49
C GLY A 181 3.60 17.89 30.02
N THR A 182 4.20 17.14 30.96
CA THR A 182 5.12 16.03 30.64
C THR A 182 4.40 14.73 30.29
N THR A 183 3.24 14.45 30.89
CA THR A 183 2.49 13.19 30.65
C THR A 183 1.49 13.30 29.51
N CYS A 184 1.09 14.51 29.12
CA CYS A 184 0.17 14.76 28.02
C CYS A 184 0.69 15.91 27.13
N PRO A 185 1.48 15.64 26.07
CA PRO A 185 1.83 16.68 25.12
C PRO A 185 0.58 17.02 24.26
N PHE A 186 0.04 18.23 24.43
CA PHE A 186 -1.01 18.93 23.64
C PHE A 186 -2.50 18.67 23.97
N PRO A 187 -3.42 19.49 23.41
CA PRO A 187 -3.72 20.90 23.70
C PRO A 187 -4.94 21.07 24.64
N THR A 188 -5.47 19.99 25.23
CA THR A 188 -6.74 20.02 25.96
C THR A 188 -6.69 20.84 27.27
N ILE A 189 -5.50 21.08 27.81
CA ILE A 189 -5.32 21.89 29.04
C ILE A 189 -5.32 23.39 28.75
N ALA A 190 -5.13 23.83 27.50
CA ALA A 190 -5.30 25.24 27.15
C ALA A 190 -6.74 25.74 27.40
N ILE A 191 -7.72 24.83 27.41
CA ILE A 191 -9.11 25.14 27.77
C ILE A 191 -9.26 25.21 29.29
N LEU A 192 -8.64 24.31 30.06
CA LEU A 192 -8.69 24.36 31.52
C LEU A 192 -7.93 25.56 32.10
N THR A 193 -6.79 25.95 31.51
CA THR A 193 -6.04 27.15 31.96
C THR A 193 -6.75 28.46 31.64
N ARG A 194 -7.71 28.46 30.72
CA ARG A 194 -8.49 29.65 30.32
C ARG A 194 -9.88 29.72 30.97
N VAL A 195 -10.32 28.65 31.64
CA VAL A 195 -11.59 28.57 32.38
C VAL A 195 -11.38 28.63 33.89
N LEU A 196 -10.18 28.30 34.39
CA LEU A 196 -9.80 28.40 35.81
C LEU A 196 -8.91 29.61 36.15
N PHE A 197 -8.56 30.47 35.18
CA PHE A 197 -7.90 31.78 35.37
C PHE A 197 -8.62 32.86 34.59
#